data_AF-A7YBR6-F1
#
_entry.id   AF-A7YBR6-F1
#
_cell.length_a   1.000
_cell.length_b   1.000
_cell.length_c   1.000
_cell.angle_alpha   90.00
_cell.angle_beta   90.00
_cell.angle_gamma   90.00
#
_symmetry.space_group_name_H-M   'P 1'
#
loop_
_entity.id
_entity.type
_entity.pdbx_description
1 polymer ?
#
loop_
_entity_poly.entity_id
_entity_poly.type
_entity_poly.pdbx_seq_one_letter_code
_entity_poly.pdbx_strand_id
1 'polypeptide(L)'
;EIEQVGTISANSDLSVGKIIAEAMEKVGRDGVITVEEGQALHDELDVVEGMQFDRGYLSPYFINNQESGSVELESPFILLVDKKISNIRELLPALEAVAKASRPLLIIAEDVEGEALATLVVNNMRGIVKVAAVKAPGFGDR
;
A
#
# COMPACT_ATOMS: atom_id res chain seq x y z
N GLU A 1 29.47 1.43 -7.13
CA GLU A 1 28.72 0.96 -8.32
C GLU A 1 27.27 1.43 -8.28
N ILE A 2 26.51 1.11 -7.21
CA ILE A 2 25.13 1.59 -7.01
C ILE A 2 25.01 3.12 -7.15
N GLU A 3 25.86 3.89 -6.45
CA GLU A 3 25.88 5.36 -6.53
C GLU A 3 26.08 5.88 -7.96
N GLN A 4 26.99 5.27 -8.71
CA GLN A 4 27.31 5.67 -10.08
C GLN A 4 26.15 5.39 -11.03
N VAL A 5 25.50 4.23 -10.89
CA VAL A 5 24.30 3.89 -11.66
C VAL A 5 23.16 4.85 -11.31
N GLY A 6 22.90 5.07 -10.02
CA GLY A 6 21.87 6.02 -9.56
C GLY A 6 22.09 7.44 -10.09
N THR A 7 23.33 7.92 -10.04
CA THR A 7 23.71 9.26 -10.57
C THR A 7 23.40 9.38 -12.06
N ILE A 8 23.80 8.39 -12.86
CA ILE A 8 23.60 8.43 -14.32
C ILE A 8 22.10 8.38 -14.64
N SER A 9 21.34 7.51 -13.96
CA SER A 9 19.89 7.41 -14.12
C SER A 9 19.16 8.68 -13.70
N ALA A 10 19.67 9.40 -12.70
CA ALA A 10 19.15 10.67 -12.22
C ALA A 10 19.69 11.89 -13.01
N ASN A 11 19.97 11.73 -14.31
CA ASN A 11 20.46 12.81 -15.17
C ASN A 11 21.77 13.47 -14.67
N SER A 12 22.71 12.64 -14.21
CA SER A 12 24.01 13.05 -13.64
C SER A 12 23.92 13.79 -12.30
N ASP A 13 22.81 13.64 -11.56
CA ASP A 13 22.69 14.18 -10.21
C ASP A 13 23.36 13.27 -9.17
N LEU A 14 24.47 13.76 -8.63
CA LEU A 14 25.27 13.05 -7.62
C LEU A 14 24.57 12.95 -6.27
N SER A 15 23.72 13.91 -5.89
CA SER A 15 23.03 13.82 -4.58
C SER A 15 22.05 12.65 -4.57
N VAL A 16 21.29 12.49 -5.65
CA VAL A 16 20.33 11.40 -5.84
C VAL A 16 21.04 10.04 -5.88
N GLY A 17 22.16 9.94 -6.62
CA GLY A 17 22.94 8.71 -6.63
C GLY A 17 23.45 8.32 -5.24
N LYS A 18 23.91 9.30 -4.47
CA LYS A 18 24.44 9.09 -3.11
C LYS A 18 23.35 8.64 -2.14
N ILE A 19 22.21 9.32 -2.09
CA ILE A 19 21.13 8.97 -1.15
C ILE A 19 20.55 7.57 -1.44
N ILE A 20 20.44 7.18 -2.71
CA ILE A 20 20.02 5.82 -3.10
C ILE A 20 21.02 4.77 -2.60
N ALA A 21 22.32 5.03 -2.75
CA ALA A 21 23.35 4.12 -2.27
C ALA A 21 23.33 3.98 -0.74
N GLU A 22 23.20 5.09 -0.02
CA GLU A 22 23.07 5.10 1.44
C GLU A 22 21.79 4.35 1.91
N ALA A 23 20.67 4.54 1.21
CA ALA A 23 19.43 3.83 1.50
C ALA A 23 19.60 2.32 1.33
N MET A 24 20.17 1.87 0.20
CA MET A 24 20.41 0.44 -0.07
C MET A 24 21.37 -0.19 0.95
N GLU A 25 22.38 0.53 1.43
CA GLU A 25 23.28 0.05 2.47
C GLU A 25 22.56 -0.12 3.82
N LYS A 26 21.67 0.81 4.19
CA LYS A 26 20.89 0.73 5.44
C LYS A 26 19.87 -0.41 5.44
N VAL A 27 19.12 -0.61 4.35
CA VAL A 27 18.02 -1.59 4.30
C VAL A 27 18.49 -2.99 3.90
N GLY A 28 19.67 -3.12 3.30
CA GLY A 28 20.23 -4.38 2.84
C GLY A 28 19.57 -4.90 1.55
N ARG A 29 19.92 -6.13 1.16
CA ARG A 29 19.59 -6.69 -0.16
C ARG A 29 18.09 -6.88 -0.42
N ASP A 30 17.34 -7.24 0.61
CA ASP A 30 15.90 -7.53 0.55
C ASP A 30 15.05 -6.38 1.14
N GLY A 31 15.70 -5.24 1.41
CA GLY A 31 15.06 -4.08 1.98
C GLY A 31 14.20 -3.33 0.96
N VAL A 32 13.10 -2.76 1.44
CA VAL A 32 12.17 -1.98 0.63
C VAL A 32 12.53 -0.51 0.77
N ILE A 33 12.62 0.18 -0.37
CA ILE A 33 12.86 1.62 -0.43
C ILE A 33 11.60 2.27 -0.98
N THR A 34 11.10 3.26 -0.27
CA THR A 34 9.97 4.10 -0.68
C THR A 34 10.43 5.55 -0.71
N VAL A 35 9.88 6.34 -1.62
CA VAL A 35 10.17 7.76 -1.76
C VAL A 35 8.86 8.52 -1.57
N GLU A 36 8.90 9.54 -0.72
CA GLU A 36 7.79 10.45 -0.45
C GLU A 36 8.21 11.89 -0.71
N GLU A 37 7.26 12.76 -1.04
CA GLU A 37 7.54 14.18 -1.23
C GLU A 37 7.74 14.87 0.12
N GLY A 38 8.96 15.32 0.39
CA GLY A 38 9.32 16.02 1.61
C GLY A 38 8.91 17.50 1.61
N GLN A 39 8.62 18.05 2.78
CA GLN A 39 8.37 19.50 2.95
C GLN A 39 9.65 20.29 3.28
N ALA A 40 10.75 19.59 3.57
CA ALA A 40 12.04 20.18 3.91
C ALA A 40 12.79 20.66 2.66
N LEU A 41 13.73 21.59 2.86
CA LEU A 41 14.65 22.06 1.81
C LEU A 41 15.78 21.06 1.51
N HIS A 42 15.91 20.01 2.32
CA HIS A 42 16.97 19.01 2.22
C HIS A 42 16.36 17.62 2.15
N ASP A 43 17.07 16.71 1.49
CA ASP A 43 16.69 15.31 1.41
C ASP A 43 16.84 14.64 2.78
N GLU A 44 15.85 13.83 3.16
CA GLU A 44 15.83 13.08 4.41
C GLU A 44 15.84 11.57 4.12
N LEU A 45 16.55 10.80 4.96
CA LEU A 45 16.66 9.34 4.83
C LEU A 45 16.43 8.67 6.18
N ASP A 46 15.23 8.12 6.35
CA ASP A 46 14.82 7.41 7.54
C ASP A 46 14.53 5.94 7.28
N VAL A 47 14.77 5.11 8.29
CA VAL A 47 14.42 3.69 8.29
C VAL A 47 13.29 3.50 9.27
N VAL A 48 12.17 3.00 8.78
CA VAL A 48 10.97 2.74 9.59
C VAL A 48 10.62 1.25 9.58
N GLU A 49 9.91 0.81 10.61
CA GLU A 49 9.34 -0.54 10.62
C GLU A 49 8.24 -0.64 9.56
N GLY A 50 8.37 -1.62 8.68
CA GLY A 50 7.45 -1.83 7.57
C GLY A 50 7.57 -3.24 7.00
N MET A 51 6.66 -3.58 6.10
CA MET A 51 6.63 -4.88 5.45
C MET A 51 6.05 -4.74 4.04
N GLN A 52 6.60 -5.52 3.11
CA GLN A 52 6.07 -5.72 1.77
C GLN A 52 5.82 -7.20 1.52
N PHE A 53 4.79 -7.52 0.75
CA PHE A 53 4.51 -8.87 0.29
C PHE A 53 3.92 -8.86 -1.12
N ASP A 54 4.09 -9.96 -1.85
CA ASP A 54 3.78 -10.03 -3.29
C ASP A 54 2.28 -10.26 -3.57
N ARG A 55 1.45 -9.27 -3.26
CA ARG A 55 0.00 -9.28 -3.55
C ARG A 55 -0.47 -7.91 -4.03
N GLY A 56 -1.19 -7.90 -5.15
CA GLY A 56 -1.83 -6.70 -5.69
C GLY A 56 -3.27 -6.51 -5.20
N TYR A 57 -3.86 -5.37 -5.58
CA TYR A 57 -5.27 -5.07 -5.36
C TYR A 57 -6.18 -6.08 -6.10
N LEU A 58 -7.29 -6.45 -5.46
CA LEU A 58 -8.27 -7.37 -6.04
C LEU A 58 -9.10 -6.73 -7.18
N SER A 59 -9.11 -5.40 -7.27
CA SER A 59 -9.81 -4.66 -8.31
C SER A 59 -9.07 -3.38 -8.68
N PRO A 60 -8.91 -3.06 -9.97
CA PRO A 60 -8.29 -1.80 -10.41
C PRO A 60 -9.11 -0.57 -10.04
N TYR A 61 -10.39 -0.74 -9.68
CA TYR A 61 -11.23 0.37 -9.21
C TYR A 61 -10.86 0.88 -7.81
N PHE A 62 -9.89 0.26 -7.15
CA PHE A 62 -9.29 0.81 -5.93
C PHE A 62 -8.21 1.87 -6.21
N ILE A 63 -7.70 1.95 -7.44
CA ILE A 63 -6.64 2.90 -7.82
C ILE A 63 -7.10 4.34 -7.59
N ASN A 64 -6.35 5.07 -6.78
CA ASN A 64 -6.57 6.47 -6.48
C ASN A 64 -5.42 7.38 -6.95
N ASN A 65 -4.27 6.81 -7.29
CA ASN A 65 -3.21 7.48 -8.03
C ASN A 65 -3.17 6.94 -9.47
N GLN A 66 -3.73 7.70 -10.42
CA GLN A 66 -3.85 7.28 -11.81
C GLN A 66 -2.52 7.32 -12.57
N GLU A 67 -1.55 8.12 -12.11
CA GLU A 67 -0.25 8.26 -12.78
C GLU A 67 0.63 7.03 -12.53
N SER A 68 0.66 6.55 -11.29
CA SER A 68 1.41 5.36 -10.89
C SER A 68 0.61 4.06 -11.03
N GLY A 69 -0.73 4.15 -11.12
CA GLY A 69 -1.61 2.98 -11.04
C GLY A 69 -1.63 2.34 -9.65
N SER A 70 -1.33 3.11 -8.59
CA SER A 70 -1.23 2.63 -7.22
C SER A 70 -2.49 2.88 -6.39
N VAL A 71 -2.55 2.23 -5.23
CA VAL A 71 -3.52 2.52 -4.18
C VAL A 71 -2.76 3.06 -2.96
N GLU A 72 -2.92 4.35 -2.69
CA GLU A 72 -2.25 5.05 -1.59
C GLU A 72 -3.27 5.38 -0.49
N LEU A 73 -3.09 4.80 0.70
CA LEU A 73 -3.99 5.00 1.84
C LEU A 73 -3.22 5.67 2.97
N GLU A 74 -3.62 6.89 3.33
CA GLU A 74 -3.02 7.63 4.44
C GLU A 74 -3.68 7.25 5.77
N SER A 75 -2.86 6.92 6.77
CA SER A 75 -3.31 6.51 8.12
C SER A 75 -4.49 5.51 8.10
N PRO A 76 -4.41 4.38 7.35
CA PRO A 76 -5.53 3.47 7.24
C PRO A 76 -5.73 2.64 8.52
N PHE A 77 -6.92 2.09 8.69
CA PHE A 77 -7.09 0.88 9.48
C PHE A 77 -6.70 -0.33 8.64
N ILE A 78 -6.17 -1.37 9.28
CA ILE A 78 -5.82 -2.64 8.63
C ILE A 78 -6.69 -3.73 9.26
N LEU A 79 -7.53 -4.37 8.45
CA LEU A 79 -8.35 -5.50 8.85
C LEU A 79 -7.77 -6.79 8.27
N LEU A 80 -7.37 -7.70 9.17
CA LEU A 80 -6.86 -9.02 8.83
C LEU A 80 -7.96 -10.05 9.03
N VAL A 81 -8.24 -10.86 8.00
CA VAL A 81 -9.29 -11.89 8.05
C VAL A 81 -8.77 -13.21 7.50
N ASP A 82 -8.68 -14.22 8.36
CA ASP A 82 -8.21 -15.56 8.00
C ASP A 82 -9.35 -16.44 7.45
N LYS A 83 -10.01 -15.95 6.39
CA LYS A 83 -10.98 -16.69 5.57
C LYS A 83 -11.35 -15.90 4.33
N LYS A 84 -11.99 -16.57 3.37
CA LYS A 84 -12.68 -15.90 2.26
C LYS A 84 -13.86 -15.07 2.73
N ILE A 85 -14.02 -13.89 2.11
CA ILE A 85 -15.15 -12.98 2.33
C ILE A 85 -15.94 -12.88 1.03
N SER A 86 -17.14 -13.49 1.01
CA SER A 86 -18.07 -13.42 -0.12
C SER A 86 -19.32 -12.58 0.18
N ASN A 87 -19.64 -12.36 1.46
CA ASN A 87 -20.82 -11.63 1.91
C ASN A 87 -20.46 -10.31 2.63
N ILE A 88 -21.02 -9.20 2.17
CA ILE A 88 -20.75 -7.87 2.74
C ILE A 88 -21.25 -7.70 4.18
N ARG A 89 -22.25 -8.48 4.61
CA ARG A 89 -22.83 -8.40 5.97
C ARG A 89 -21.80 -8.66 7.06
N GLU A 90 -20.80 -9.48 6.76
CA GLU A 90 -19.71 -9.80 7.69
C GLU A 90 -18.79 -8.59 7.93
N LEU A 91 -18.75 -7.64 6.99
CA LEU A 91 -17.93 -6.43 7.06
C LEU A 91 -18.68 -5.22 7.60
N LEU A 92 -20.02 -5.26 7.72
CA LEU A 92 -20.82 -4.10 8.13
C LEU A 92 -20.33 -3.45 9.44
N PRO A 93 -20.07 -4.20 10.53
CA PRO A 93 -19.61 -3.58 11.77
C PRO A 93 -18.27 -2.85 11.61
N ALA A 94 -17.35 -3.42 10.82
CA ALA A 94 -16.05 -2.82 10.55
C ALA A 94 -16.18 -1.57 9.66
N LEU A 95 -16.98 -1.64 8.59
CA LEU A 95 -17.22 -0.54 7.67
C LEU A 95 -17.90 0.65 8.38
N GLU A 96 -18.85 0.39 9.27
CA GLU A 96 -19.51 1.42 10.07
C GLU A 96 -18.52 2.14 11.01
N ALA A 97 -17.66 1.38 11.69
CA ALA A 97 -16.65 1.94 12.58
C ALA A 97 -15.63 2.80 11.81
N VAL A 98 -15.17 2.32 10.65
CA VAL A 98 -14.24 3.04 9.77
C VAL A 98 -14.87 4.30 9.20
N ALA A 99 -16.11 4.22 8.70
CA ALA A 99 -16.84 5.37 8.18
C ALA A 99 -17.02 6.46 9.25
N LYS A 100 -17.36 6.06 10.49
CA LYS A 100 -17.47 6.99 11.63
C LYS A 100 -16.13 7.66 11.96
N ALA A 101 -15.02 6.93 11.85
CA ALA A 101 -13.68 7.47 12.06
C ALA A 101 -13.18 8.32 10.88
N SER A 102 -13.86 8.30 9.73
CA SER A 102 -13.46 9.01 8.50
C SER A 102 -12.03 8.69 8.06
N ARG A 103 -11.59 7.45 8.28
CA ARG A 103 -10.26 6.95 7.88
C ARG A 103 -10.39 5.86 6.83
N PRO A 104 -9.39 5.65 5.96
CA PRO A 104 -9.43 4.56 5.00
C PRO A 104 -9.30 3.18 5.67
N LEU A 105 -9.66 2.12 4.93
CA LEU A 105 -9.53 0.72 5.36
C LEU A 105 -8.76 -0.10 4.32
N LEU A 106 -7.73 -0.82 4.76
CA LEU A 106 -7.09 -1.89 4.01
C LEU A 106 -7.58 -3.24 4.54
N ILE A 107 -8.14 -4.07 3.66
CA ILE A 107 -8.56 -5.43 3.98
C ILE A 107 -7.54 -6.42 3.42
N ILE A 108 -7.00 -7.26 4.29
CA ILE A 108 -6.12 -8.38 3.92
C ILE A 108 -6.83 -9.67 4.34
N ALA A 109 -7.24 -10.48 3.36
CA ALA A 109 -7.98 -11.71 3.61
C ALA A 109 -7.55 -12.85 2.68
N GLU A 110 -7.94 -14.10 2.96
CA GLU A 110 -7.67 -15.22 2.04
C GLU A 110 -8.14 -14.90 0.61
N ASP A 111 -9.37 -14.38 0.51
CA ASP A 111 -9.93 -13.80 -0.71
C ASP A 111 -11.08 -12.85 -0.37
N VAL A 112 -11.36 -11.88 -1.26
CA VAL A 112 -12.57 -11.06 -1.22
C VAL A 112 -13.23 -11.15 -2.58
N GLU A 113 -14.41 -11.78 -2.65
CA GLU A 113 -15.02 -12.17 -3.90
C GLU A 113 -16.53 -11.88 -3.95
N GLY A 114 -17.12 -12.08 -5.13
CA GLY A 114 -18.57 -12.01 -5.34
C GLY A 114 -19.20 -10.67 -4.93
N GLU A 115 -20.29 -10.75 -4.17
CA GLU A 115 -21.08 -9.60 -3.73
C GLU A 115 -20.25 -8.65 -2.86
N ALA A 116 -19.41 -9.18 -1.97
CA ALA A 116 -18.58 -8.37 -1.10
C ALA A 116 -17.64 -7.46 -1.90
N LEU A 117 -16.88 -8.02 -2.85
CA LEU A 117 -15.96 -7.25 -3.67
C LEU A 117 -16.69 -6.19 -4.51
N ALA A 118 -17.78 -6.57 -5.18
CA ALA A 118 -18.58 -5.64 -5.99
C ALA A 118 -19.11 -4.46 -5.14
N THR A 119 -19.58 -4.74 -3.93
CA THR A 119 -20.11 -3.71 -3.03
C THR A 119 -19.01 -2.79 -2.52
N LEU A 120 -17.84 -3.31 -2.18
CA LEU A 120 -16.69 -2.49 -1.77
C LEU A 120 -16.24 -1.56 -2.91
N VAL A 121 -16.15 -2.08 -4.13
CA VAL A 121 -15.80 -1.29 -5.33
C VAL A 121 -16.78 -0.14 -5.54
N VAL A 122 -18.09 -0.42 -5.54
CA VAL A 122 -19.11 0.62 -5.77
C VAL A 122 -19.08 1.69 -4.67
N ASN A 123 -18.88 1.29 -3.40
CA ASN A 123 -18.79 2.25 -2.29
C ASN A 123 -17.51 3.09 -2.35
N ASN A 124 -16.38 2.49 -2.76
CA ASN A 124 -15.12 3.21 -2.96
C ASN A 124 -15.24 4.24 -4.09
N MET A 125 -15.79 3.85 -5.24
CA MET A 125 -16.01 4.76 -6.38
C MET A 125 -16.96 5.92 -6.04
N ARG A 126 -17.92 5.70 -5.14
CA ARG A 126 -18.84 6.75 -4.66
C ARG A 126 -18.25 7.62 -3.54
N GLY A 127 -17.04 7.30 -3.06
CA GLY A 127 -16.40 8.01 -1.95
C GLY A 127 -17.09 7.82 -0.60
N ILE A 128 -17.98 6.82 -0.46
CA ILE A 128 -18.72 6.56 0.78
C ILE A 128 -17.77 5.94 1.81
N VAL A 129 -16.95 4.99 1.38
CA VAL A 129 -15.88 4.38 2.18
C VAL A 129 -14.64 4.27 1.33
N LYS A 130 -13.54 4.86 1.78
CA LYS A 130 -12.22 4.67 1.15
C LYS A 130 -11.68 3.31 1.57
N VAL A 131 -11.71 2.33 0.66
CA VAL A 131 -11.35 0.94 0.98
C VAL A 131 -10.56 0.31 -0.15
N ALA A 132 -9.58 -0.51 0.21
CA ALA A 132 -8.88 -1.40 -0.71
C ALA A 132 -8.80 -2.81 -0.12
N ALA A 133 -8.78 -3.82 -1.00
CA ALA A 133 -8.68 -5.21 -0.58
C ALA A 133 -7.58 -5.93 -1.37
N VAL A 134 -6.78 -6.72 -0.66
CA VAL A 134 -5.71 -7.56 -1.19
C VAL A 134 -5.82 -8.97 -0.61
N LYS A 135 -5.25 -9.97 -1.29
CA LYS A 135 -5.13 -11.31 -0.72
C LYS A 135 -4.05 -11.34 0.36
N ALA A 136 -4.22 -12.21 1.35
CA ALA A 136 -3.21 -12.51 2.34
C ALA A 136 -1.96 -13.12 1.67
N PRO A 137 -0.76 -12.81 2.17
CA PRO A 137 0.45 -13.49 1.74
C PRO A 137 0.45 -14.95 2.22
N GLY A 138 0.98 -15.85 1.39
CA GLY A 138 1.02 -17.28 1.72
C GLY A 138 -0.31 -18.03 1.50
N PHE A 139 -0.27 -19.33 1.78
CA PHE A 139 -1.40 -20.26 1.75
C PHE A 139 -1.18 -21.29 2.88
N GLY A 140 -2.19 -21.57 3.71
CA GLY A 140 -2.12 -22.57 4.80
C GLY A 140 -1.63 -22.05 6.17
N ASP A 141 -1.20 -22.95 7.05
CA ASP A 141 -0.85 -22.69 8.47
C ASP A 141 0.49 -21.95 8.70
N ARG A 142 0.74 -20.83 8.02
CA ARG A 142 1.98 -20.05 8.19
C ARG A 142 1.77 -18.75 8.96
#